data_AF-A0A836WY79-F1
#
_entry.id   AF-A0A836WY79-F1
#
_cell.length_a   1.000
_cell.length_b   1.000
_cell.length_c   1.000
_cell.angle_alpha   90.00
_cell.angle_beta   90.00
_cell.angle_gamma   90.00
#
_symmetry.space_group_name_H-M   'P 1'
#
loop_
_entity.id
_entity.type
_entity.pdbx_description
1 polymer ?
#
loop_
_entity_poly.entity_id
_entity_poly.type
_entity_poly.pdbx_seq_one_letter_code
_entity_poly.pdbx_strand_id
1 'polypeptide(L)'
;MKYLIALIALTLFLAPVQARAGSSYDYQLYKNNESYGIVVFPKKYIFKALGDYIASISFDAVESGKAVMRRGSKNENETLMMPLEVQKKYSIEKFIVIQVLGQDEMLAGIYDPQWGLTLPSARHGMVALKENIPKTLNIFRGDNPQRQTGIRSRFAELPRRR
;
A
#
# COMPACT_ATOMS: atom_id res chain seq x y z
N MET A 1 17.35 -31.20 42.62
CA MET A 1 16.15 -30.73 41.88
C MET A 1 15.66 -29.32 42.25
N LYS A 2 16.44 -28.48 42.96
CA LYS A 2 16.04 -27.09 43.29
C LYS A 2 16.55 -26.06 42.27
N TYR A 3 17.69 -26.31 41.65
CA TYR A 3 18.32 -25.39 40.68
C TYR A 3 17.76 -25.50 39.25
N LEU A 4 17.14 -26.64 38.90
CA LEU A 4 16.54 -26.83 37.57
C LEU A 4 15.26 -25.99 37.41
N ILE A 5 14.49 -25.81 38.49
CA ILE A 5 13.25 -25.02 38.50
C ILE A 5 13.56 -23.52 38.43
N ALA A 6 14.67 -23.08 39.06
CA ALA A 6 15.11 -21.68 38.99
C ALA A 6 15.58 -21.27 37.59
N LEU A 7 16.18 -22.18 36.81
CA LEU A 7 16.63 -21.88 35.45
C LEU A 7 15.47 -21.74 34.45
N ILE A 8 14.37 -22.49 34.64
CA ILE A 8 13.17 -22.42 33.79
C ILE A 8 12.39 -21.13 34.06
N ALA A 9 12.39 -20.63 35.30
CA ALA A 9 11.77 -19.36 35.63
C ALA A 9 12.51 -18.14 35.05
N LEU A 10 13.84 -18.24 34.88
CA LEU A 10 14.67 -17.14 34.35
C LEU A 10 14.63 -17.04 32.81
N THR A 11 14.43 -18.15 32.10
CA THR A 11 14.34 -18.16 30.63
C THR A 11 13.00 -17.66 30.09
N LEU A 12 11.92 -17.76 30.88
CA LEU A 12 10.60 -17.22 30.50
C LEU A 12 10.52 -15.68 30.57
N PHE A 13 11.44 -15.01 31.28
CA PHE A 13 11.52 -13.56 31.34
C PHE A 13 12.40 -12.92 30.25
N LEU A 14 13.11 -13.75 29.48
CA LEU A 14 13.97 -13.35 28.36
C LEU A 14 13.38 -13.73 27.00
N ALA A 15 12.09 -14.09 26.95
CA ALA A 15 11.39 -14.00 25.67
C ALA A 15 11.51 -12.54 25.22
N PRO A 16 12.16 -12.25 24.07
CA PRO A 16 12.09 -10.91 23.54
C PRO A 16 10.61 -10.68 23.32
N VAL A 17 10.01 -9.81 24.15
CA VAL A 17 8.84 -9.07 23.74
C VAL A 17 9.34 -8.40 22.48
N GLN A 18 9.05 -9.04 21.34
CA GLN A 18 9.07 -8.36 20.06
C GLN A 18 8.00 -7.31 20.25
N ALA A 19 8.40 -6.19 20.85
CA ALA A 19 7.76 -4.91 20.71
C ALA A 19 7.88 -4.65 19.21
N ARG A 20 6.99 -5.27 18.44
CA ARG A 20 6.59 -4.75 17.15
C ARG A 20 6.17 -3.36 17.51
N ALA A 21 7.03 -2.39 17.27
CA ALA A 21 6.69 -0.99 17.31
C ALA A 21 5.57 -0.83 16.29
N GLY A 22 4.34 -1.11 16.74
CA GLY A 22 3.14 -0.85 15.98
C GLY A 22 3.20 0.64 15.76
N SER A 23 3.41 1.03 14.50
CA SER A 23 3.40 2.45 14.21
C SER A 23 2.08 3.01 14.71
N SER A 24 2.12 4.13 15.42
CA SER A 24 0.93 4.70 16.04
C SER A 24 -0.14 5.12 15.03
N TYR A 25 0.24 5.20 13.75
CA TYR A 25 -0.60 5.63 12.66
C TYR A 25 -1.64 4.58 12.27
N ASP A 26 -2.89 5.03 12.23
CA ASP A 26 -3.96 4.28 11.60
C ASP A 26 -3.81 4.35 10.09
N TYR A 27 -4.10 3.25 9.39
CA TYR A 27 -4.25 3.23 7.94
C TYR A 27 -5.71 3.06 7.54
N GLN A 28 -6.03 3.42 6.30
CA GLN A 28 -7.23 3.00 5.60
C GLN A 28 -6.82 2.16 4.39
N LEU A 29 -7.35 0.95 4.28
CA LEU A 29 -7.21 0.11 3.10
C LEU A 29 -8.44 0.29 2.21
N TYR A 30 -8.17 0.51 0.93
CA TYR A 30 -9.14 0.47 -0.14
C TYR A 30 -8.82 -0.69 -1.08
N LYS A 31 -9.85 -1.30 -1.67
CA LYS A 31 -9.72 -2.42 -2.60
C LYS A 31 -10.65 -2.23 -3.79
N ASN A 32 -10.22 -2.69 -4.97
CA ASN A 32 -11.10 -2.77 -6.14
C ASN A 32 -11.52 -4.21 -6.47
N ASN A 33 -12.35 -4.38 -7.49
CA ASN A 33 -12.83 -5.69 -7.98
C ASN A 33 -11.73 -6.59 -8.57
N GLU A 34 -10.55 -6.04 -8.87
CA GLU A 34 -9.38 -6.80 -9.35
C GLU A 34 -8.47 -7.30 -8.22
N SER A 35 -8.84 -7.05 -6.96
CA SER A 35 -8.02 -7.36 -5.78
C SER A 35 -6.70 -6.60 -5.69
N TYR A 36 -6.61 -5.43 -6.31
CA TYR A 36 -5.56 -4.47 -6.03
C TYR A 36 -5.91 -3.62 -4.80
N GLY A 37 -4.90 -3.21 -4.06
CA GLY A 37 -5.05 -2.38 -2.87
C GLY A 37 -4.53 -0.96 -3.04
N ILE A 38 -5.14 -0.02 -2.30
CA ILE A 38 -4.53 1.27 -1.97
C ILE A 38 -4.53 1.39 -0.45
N VAL A 39 -3.35 1.48 0.16
CA VAL A 39 -3.19 1.68 1.59
C VAL A 39 -2.81 3.13 1.82
N VAL A 40 -3.62 3.87 2.58
CA VAL A 40 -3.35 5.27 2.90
C VAL A 40 -3.10 5.43 4.39
N PHE A 41 -2.01 6.10 4.77
CA PHE A 41 -1.72 6.47 6.15
C PHE A 41 -1.07 7.85 6.23
N PRO A 42 -1.16 8.56 7.35
CA PRO A 42 -2.08 8.34 8.45
C PRO A 42 -3.53 8.59 8.03
N LYS A 43 -4.46 7.72 8.45
CA LYS A 43 -5.89 7.79 8.13
C LYS A 43 -6.50 9.15 8.47
N LYS A 44 -6.09 9.75 9.60
CA LYS A 44 -6.57 11.06 10.06
C LYS A 44 -6.26 12.22 9.10
N TYR A 45 -5.33 12.03 8.15
CA TYR A 45 -4.95 13.05 7.18
C TYR A 45 -5.51 12.80 5.77
N ILE A 46 -6.37 11.79 5.60
CA ILE A 46 -7.06 11.58 4.33
C ILE A 46 -8.03 12.74 4.12
N PHE A 47 -7.63 13.67 3.26
CA PHE A 47 -8.45 14.81 2.88
C PHE A 47 -9.48 14.42 1.82
N LYS A 48 -10.58 15.18 1.75
CA LYS A 48 -11.74 14.87 0.91
C LYS A 48 -11.39 14.59 -0.54
N ALA A 49 -10.55 15.42 -1.17
CA ALA A 49 -10.19 15.24 -2.57
C ALA A 49 -9.40 13.95 -2.86
N LEU A 50 -8.60 13.46 -1.91
CA LEU A 50 -7.94 12.15 -2.03
C LEU A 50 -8.96 11.01 -1.90
N GLY A 51 -9.84 11.08 -0.89
CA GLY A 51 -10.89 10.09 -0.67
C GLY A 51 -11.86 9.99 -1.86
N ASP A 52 -12.35 11.13 -2.34
CA ASP A 52 -13.24 11.21 -3.50
C ASP A 52 -12.58 10.64 -4.76
N TYR A 53 -11.29 10.93 -4.97
CA TYR A 53 -10.55 10.40 -6.10
C TYR A 53 -10.43 8.87 -6.03
N ILE A 54 -10.03 8.32 -4.88
CA ILE A 54 -9.93 6.86 -4.69
C ILE A 54 -11.28 6.19 -4.97
N ALA A 55 -12.38 6.74 -4.45
CA ALA A 55 -13.72 6.23 -4.74
C ALA A 55 -14.06 6.32 -6.24
N SER A 56 -13.69 7.41 -6.92
CA SER A 56 -13.97 7.62 -8.35
C SER A 56 -13.31 6.61 -9.29
N ILE A 57 -12.25 5.93 -8.84
CA ILE A 57 -11.56 4.86 -9.58
C ILE A 57 -11.98 3.45 -9.11
N SER A 58 -13.15 3.34 -8.49
CA SER A 58 -13.77 2.09 -8.06
C SER A 58 -12.98 1.33 -6.99
N PHE A 59 -12.39 2.07 -6.05
CA PHE A 59 -11.77 1.52 -4.86
C PHE A 59 -12.64 1.80 -3.63
N ASP A 60 -13.12 0.73 -3.00
CA ASP A 60 -13.97 0.79 -1.82
C ASP A 60 -13.13 0.65 -0.55
N ALA A 61 -13.47 1.40 0.50
CA ALA A 61 -12.87 1.25 1.82
C ALA A 61 -13.28 -0.11 2.42
N VAL A 62 -12.31 -0.96 2.78
CA VAL A 62 -12.60 -2.33 3.26
C VAL A 62 -12.11 -2.64 4.66
N GLU A 63 -11.02 -2.03 5.12
CA GLU A 63 -10.51 -2.21 6.49
C GLU A 63 -9.65 -1.04 6.93
N SER A 64 -9.64 -0.77 8.24
CA SER A 64 -8.70 0.16 8.86
C SER A 64 -8.16 -0.43 10.14
N GLY A 65 -6.93 -0.10 10.48
CA GLY A 65 -6.27 -0.57 11.69
C GLY A 65 -4.93 0.12 11.89
N LYS A 66 -4.09 -0.42 12.76
CA LYS A 66 -2.74 0.09 12.97
C LYS A 66 -1.81 -0.35 11.86
N ALA A 67 -1.10 0.61 11.27
CA ALA A 67 -0.08 0.29 10.29
C ALA A 67 1.11 -0.37 10.98
N VAL A 68 1.80 -1.25 10.26
CA VAL A 68 2.99 -1.95 10.73
C VAL A 68 4.14 -1.67 9.78
N MET A 69 5.33 -1.47 10.33
CA MET A 69 6.55 -1.37 9.52
C MET A 69 6.81 -2.71 8.85
N ARG A 70 6.87 -2.71 7.52
CA ARG A 70 7.05 -3.91 6.70
C ARG A 70 8.04 -3.67 5.59
N ARG A 71 8.82 -4.71 5.29
CA ARG A 71 9.71 -4.77 4.14
C ARG A 71 8.99 -5.25 2.89
N GLY A 72 9.47 -4.80 1.73
CA GLY A 72 9.12 -5.40 0.44
C GLY A 72 9.59 -6.85 0.32
N SER A 73 9.08 -7.60 -0.67
CA SER A 73 9.46 -9.01 -0.88
C SER A 73 10.96 -9.23 -1.14
N LYS A 74 11.66 -8.21 -1.65
CA LYS A 74 13.11 -8.20 -1.87
C LYS A 74 13.94 -7.76 -0.66
N ASN A 75 13.29 -7.34 0.44
CA ASN A 75 13.94 -6.82 1.66
C ASN A 75 14.82 -5.57 1.48
N GLU A 76 14.75 -4.89 0.33
CA GLU A 76 15.54 -3.69 0.01
C GLU A 76 14.99 -2.42 0.66
N ASN A 77 13.67 -2.35 0.80
CA ASN A 77 12.94 -1.16 1.24
C ASN A 77 11.92 -1.52 2.32
N GLU A 78 11.64 -0.59 3.24
CA GLU A 78 10.59 -0.71 4.27
C GLU A 78 9.74 0.56 4.38
N THR A 79 8.46 0.37 4.71
CA THR A 79 7.53 1.47 5.04
C THR A 79 6.36 0.94 5.87
N LEU A 80 5.48 1.84 6.29
CA LEU A 80 4.25 1.50 7.00
C LEU A 80 3.19 0.98 6.02
N MET A 81 2.57 -0.14 6.37
CA MET A 81 1.53 -0.78 5.55
C MET A 81 0.46 -1.44 6.43
N MET A 82 -0.59 -1.97 5.81
CA MET A 82 -1.50 -2.91 6.47
C MET A 82 -0.75 -4.16 6.98
N PRO A 83 -1.20 -4.80 8.08
CA PRO A 83 -0.68 -6.10 8.51
C PRO A 83 -0.75 -7.16 7.41
N LEU A 84 0.17 -8.11 7.44
CA LEU A 84 0.23 -9.19 6.43
C LEU A 84 -1.04 -10.06 6.48
N GLU A 85 -1.63 -10.21 7.66
CA GLU A 85 -2.86 -10.94 7.90
C GLU A 85 -4.04 -10.28 7.18
N VAL A 86 -4.11 -8.94 7.21
CA VAL A 86 -5.13 -8.16 6.49
C VAL A 86 -4.93 -8.27 4.98
N GLN A 87 -3.67 -8.19 4.54
CA GLN A 87 -3.33 -8.39 3.12
C GLN A 87 -3.84 -9.75 2.61
N LYS A 88 -3.59 -10.83 3.37
CA LYS A 88 -4.04 -12.19 3.05
C LYS A 88 -5.56 -12.31 3.10
N LYS A 89 -6.21 -11.72 4.11
CA LYS A 89 -7.67 -11.72 4.29
C LYS A 89 -8.42 -11.20 3.06
N TYR A 90 -7.88 -10.18 2.39
CA TYR A 90 -8.50 -9.59 1.20
C TYR A 90 -7.89 -10.04 -0.14
N SER A 91 -6.98 -11.02 -0.11
CA SER A 91 -6.28 -11.52 -1.29
C SER A 91 -5.59 -10.42 -2.11
N ILE A 92 -4.97 -9.45 -1.42
CA ILE A 92 -4.30 -8.31 -2.07
C ILE A 92 -2.84 -8.69 -2.33
N GLU A 93 -2.50 -8.92 -3.59
CA GLU A 93 -1.12 -9.25 -3.97
C GLU A 93 -0.30 -8.01 -4.30
N LYS A 94 -0.90 -7.05 -5.01
CA LYS A 94 -0.28 -5.80 -5.46
C LYS A 94 -1.04 -4.61 -4.90
N PHE A 95 -0.32 -3.62 -4.39
CA PHE A 95 -0.96 -2.44 -3.82
C PHE A 95 -0.09 -1.20 -3.90
N ILE A 96 -0.75 -0.05 -3.87
CA ILE A 96 -0.11 1.26 -3.79
C ILE A 96 -0.14 1.68 -2.31
N VAL A 97 0.96 2.24 -1.84
CA VAL A 97 1.09 2.79 -0.48
C VAL A 97 1.15 4.31 -0.60
N ILE A 98 0.23 5.02 0.06
CA ILE A 98 0.18 6.48 0.06
C ILE A 98 0.41 6.97 1.49
N GLN A 99 1.51 7.67 1.70
CA GLN A 99 1.75 8.42 2.93
C GLN A 99 1.33 9.87 2.75
N VAL A 100 0.36 10.33 3.53
CA VAL A 100 -0.06 11.73 3.55
C VAL A 100 0.82 12.51 4.53
N LEU A 101 1.51 13.53 4.03
CA LEU A 101 2.37 14.42 4.82
C LEU A 101 1.64 15.70 5.24
N GLY A 102 0.73 16.19 4.38
CA GLY A 102 -0.06 17.39 4.60
C GLY A 102 -1.15 17.56 3.52
N GLN A 103 -1.74 18.75 3.45
CA GLN A 103 -2.63 19.09 2.33
C GLN A 103 -1.82 19.12 1.03
N ASP A 104 -2.21 18.31 0.06
CA ASP A 104 -1.59 18.18 -1.27
C ASP A 104 -0.13 17.69 -1.31
N GLU A 105 0.39 17.15 -0.20
CA GLU A 105 1.74 16.55 -0.18
C GLU A 105 1.69 15.10 0.30
N MET A 106 2.08 14.19 -0.59
CA MET A 106 2.03 12.75 -0.37
C MET A 106 3.29 12.06 -0.91
N LEU A 107 3.66 10.94 -0.29
CA LEU A 107 4.60 9.96 -0.86
C LEU A 107 3.80 8.75 -1.35
N ALA A 108 4.15 8.22 -2.52
CA ALA A 108 3.45 7.08 -3.11
C ALA A 108 4.42 5.96 -3.51
N GLY A 109 4.40 4.86 -2.76
CA GLY A 109 5.15 3.65 -3.04
C GLY A 109 4.27 2.57 -3.69
N ILE A 110 4.91 1.55 -4.25
CA ILE A 110 4.28 0.40 -4.89
C ILE A 110 4.82 -0.86 -4.22
N TYR A 111 3.92 -1.76 -3.84
CA TYR A 111 4.26 -3.12 -3.49
C TYR A 111 3.83 -4.05 -4.63
N ASP A 112 4.80 -4.79 -5.17
CA ASP A 112 4.58 -5.90 -6.08
C ASP A 112 5.41 -7.11 -5.59
N PRO A 113 4.86 -8.33 -5.51
CA PRO A 113 5.61 -9.50 -5.04
C PRO A 113 6.89 -9.78 -5.83
N GLN A 114 6.91 -9.46 -7.13
CA GLN A 114 8.07 -9.68 -8.01
C GLN A 114 9.12 -8.58 -7.87
N TRP A 115 8.69 -7.32 -7.75
CA TRP A 115 9.59 -6.16 -7.73
C TRP A 115 9.99 -5.71 -6.33
N GLY A 116 9.25 -6.15 -5.31
CA GLY A 116 9.41 -5.67 -3.95
C GLY A 116 8.62 -4.41 -3.68
N LEU A 117 9.09 -3.66 -2.69
CA LEU A 117 8.54 -2.36 -2.32
C LEU A 117 9.38 -1.30 -3.01
N THR A 118 8.76 -0.36 -3.71
CA THR A 118 9.45 0.85 -4.16
C THR A 118 9.53 1.85 -3.01
N LEU A 119 10.70 2.48 -2.83
CA LEU A 119 10.89 3.52 -1.83
C LEU A 119 10.49 4.87 -2.44
N PRO A 120 9.41 5.52 -1.99
CA PRO A 120 9.08 6.83 -2.49
C PRO A 120 10.00 7.88 -1.88
N SER A 121 10.90 8.44 -2.69
CA SER A 121 11.70 9.61 -2.32
C SER A 121 11.08 10.93 -2.81
N ALA A 122 10.19 10.87 -3.81
CA ALA A 122 9.56 12.03 -4.41
C ALA A 122 8.22 12.36 -3.73
N ARG A 123 8.05 13.65 -3.42
CA ARG A 123 6.80 14.23 -2.94
C ARG A 123 5.90 14.52 -4.13
N HIS A 124 4.64 14.13 -4.02
CA HIS A 124 3.63 14.24 -5.06
C HIS A 124 2.36 14.89 -4.52
N GLY A 125 1.77 15.76 -5.34
CA GLY A 125 0.41 16.27 -5.11
C GLY A 125 -0.65 15.48 -5.86
N MET A 126 -1.90 15.93 -5.73
CA MET A 126 -3.06 15.28 -6.34
C MET A 126 -2.96 15.11 -7.86
N VAL A 127 -2.38 16.10 -8.57
CA VAL A 127 -2.20 16.03 -10.04
C VAL A 127 -1.34 14.83 -10.42
N ALA A 128 -0.17 14.71 -9.80
CA ALA A 128 0.75 13.60 -10.06
C ALA A 128 0.14 12.23 -9.68
N LEU A 129 -0.63 12.15 -8.59
CA LEU A 129 -1.33 10.91 -8.23
C LEU A 129 -2.38 10.50 -9.26
N LYS A 130 -3.20 11.45 -9.73
CA LYS A 130 -4.22 11.21 -10.76
C LYS A 130 -3.62 10.73 -12.08
N GLU A 131 -2.43 11.19 -12.41
CA GLU A 131 -1.73 10.75 -13.63
C GLU A 131 -1.06 9.39 -13.47
N ASN A 132 -0.51 9.07 -12.29
CA ASN A 132 0.34 7.89 -12.11
C ASN A 132 -0.40 6.66 -11.59
N ILE A 133 -1.43 6.81 -10.74
CA ILE A 133 -2.18 5.65 -10.24
C ILE A 133 -2.79 4.81 -11.39
N PRO A 134 -3.45 5.39 -12.41
CA PRO A 134 -3.96 4.60 -13.52
C PRO A 134 -2.86 3.88 -14.32
N LYS A 135 -1.68 4.50 -14.45
CA LYS A 135 -0.52 3.87 -15.11
C LYS A 135 -0.01 2.68 -14.29
N THR A 136 0.11 2.84 -12.98
CA THR A 136 0.48 1.76 -12.06
C THR A 136 -0.52 0.61 -12.10
N LEU A 137 -1.83 0.89 -12.13
CA LEU A 137 -2.86 -0.14 -12.24
C LEU A 137 -2.78 -0.87 -13.59
N ASN A 138 -2.51 -0.17 -14.69
CA ASN A 138 -2.27 -0.81 -15.99
C ASN A 138 -1.03 -1.72 -15.95
N ILE A 139 0.04 -1.28 -15.27
CA ILE A 139 1.23 -2.09 -15.04
C ILE A 139 0.91 -3.34 -14.21
N PHE A 140 0.09 -3.23 -13.14
CA PHE A 140 -0.31 -4.38 -12.33
C PHE A 140 -1.02 -5.46 -13.14
N ARG A 141 -1.84 -5.05 -14.10
CA ARG A 141 -2.59 -5.92 -15.01
C ARG A 141 -1.71 -6.59 -16.07
N GLY A 142 -0.52 -6.05 -16.32
CA GLY A 142 0.42 -6.53 -17.34
C GLY A 142 -0.20 -6.56 -18.73
N ASP A 143 0.08 -7.62 -19.48
CA ASP A 143 -0.37 -7.79 -20.87
C ASP A 143 -1.85 -8.16 -21.02
N ASN A 144 -2.65 -8.15 -19.95
CA ASN A 144 -4.07 -8.49 -20.03
C ASN A 144 -4.88 -7.40 -20.77
N PRO A 145 -5.27 -7.59 -22.05
CA PRO A 145 -5.83 -6.52 -22.87
C PRO A 145 -7.24 -6.13 -22.43
N GLN A 146 -7.97 -7.03 -21.78
CA GLN A 146 -9.36 -6.83 -21.36
C GLN A 146 -9.49 -5.91 -20.13
N ARG A 147 -8.38 -5.63 -19.42
CA ARG A 147 -8.39 -4.85 -18.18
C ARG A 147 -7.65 -3.51 -18.28
N GLN A 148 -7.00 -3.22 -19.41
CA GLN A 148 -6.27 -1.96 -19.59
C GLN A 148 -7.24 -0.77 -19.65
N THR A 149 -7.19 0.11 -18.64
CA THR A 149 -7.99 1.33 -18.63
C THR A 149 -7.38 2.37 -19.59
N GLY A 150 -8.08 2.63 -20.70
CA GLY A 150 -8.28 3.97 -21.29
C GLY A 150 -7.12 4.70 -21.97
N ILE A 151 -5.88 4.22 -21.96
CA ILE A 151 -4.79 4.93 -22.68
C ILE A 151 -4.88 4.69 -24.18
N ARG A 152 -5.33 3.51 -24.63
CA ARG A 152 -5.39 3.20 -26.07
C ARG A 152 -6.41 4.03 -26.84
N SER A 153 -7.51 4.45 -26.20
CA SER A 153 -8.58 5.20 -26.87
C SER A 153 -8.20 6.65 -27.19
N ARG A 154 -7.39 7.32 -26.36
CA ARG A 154 -7.01 8.73 -26.59
C ARG A 154 -5.92 8.92 -27.64
N PHE A 155 -5.11 7.90 -27.91
CA PHE A 155 -4.04 7.96 -28.92
C PHE A 155 -4.41 7.31 -30.26
N ALA A 156 -5.52 6.55 -30.32
CA ALA A 156 -6.02 5.96 -31.56
C ALA A 156 -6.86 6.93 -32.41
N GLU A 157 -7.34 8.04 -31.84
CA GLU A 157 -8.21 9.02 -32.52
C GLU A 157 -7.47 10.21 -33.14
N LEU A 158 -6.15 10.31 -33.01
CA LEU A 158 -5.41 11.36 -33.72
C LEU A 158 -5.31 10.99 -35.20
N PRO A 159 -5.92 11.77 -36.12
CA PRO A 159 -5.77 11.51 -37.54
C PRO A 159 -4.30 11.70 -37.89
N ARG A 160 -3.67 10.64 -38.41
CA ARG A 160 -2.36 10.77 -39.08
C ARG A 160 -2.55 11.74 -40.24
N ARG A 161 -2.09 12.98 -40.07
CA ARG A 161 -1.93 13.91 -41.19
C ARG A 161 -0.98 13.24 -42.19
N ARG A 162 -1.50 12.99 -43.39
CA ARG A 162 -0.70 12.70 -44.59
C ARG A 162 0.09 13.93 -44.98
#